data_AF-I3X595-F1
#
_entry.id   AF-I3X595-F1
#
_cell.length_a   1.000
_cell.length_b   1.000
_cell.length_c   1.000
_cell.angle_alpha   90.00
_cell.angle_beta   90.00
_cell.angle_gamma   90.00
#
_symmetry.space_group_name_H-M   'P 1'
#
loop_
_entity.id
_entity.type
_entity.pdbx_description
1 polymer ?
#
loop_
_entity_poly.entity_id
_entity_poly.type
_entity_poly.pdbx_seq_one_letter_code
_entity_poly.pdbx_strand_id
1 'polypeptide(L)'
;MLQATVALANALQIPVTAEGIETERQATVVRLSGCDELQGYLFSRPVNAGEATALCCAGGAAARVRASLTVNNRSGRFIMQLAVPE
;
A
#
# COMPACT_ATOMS: atom_id res chain seq x y z
N MET A 1 -6.06 -4.67 18.74
CA MET A 1 -4.77 -3.98 18.45
C MET A 1 -4.90 -3.07 17.23
N LEU A 2 -5.23 -3.59 16.04
CA LEU A 2 -5.39 -2.80 14.81
C LEU A 2 -6.18 -1.49 14.99
N GLN A 3 -7.42 -1.56 15.48
CA GLN A 3 -8.26 -0.36 15.65
C GLN A 3 -7.69 0.68 16.62
N ALA A 4 -7.01 0.25 17.68
CA ALA A 4 -6.41 1.19 18.64
C ALA A 4 -5.21 1.92 18.02
N THR A 5 -4.40 1.21 17.23
CA THR A 5 -3.27 1.80 16.50
C THR A 5 -3.74 2.80 15.45
N VAL A 6 -4.77 2.44 14.66
CA VAL A 6 -5.33 3.35 13.66
C VAL A 6 -5.98 4.56 14.34
N ALA A 7 -6.74 4.38 15.41
CA ALA A 7 -7.33 5.49 16.16
C ALA A 7 -6.27 6.46 16.71
N LEU A 8 -5.16 5.93 17.24
CA LEU A 8 -4.04 6.75 17.72
C LEU A 8 -3.38 7.53 16.57
N ALA A 9 -3.09 6.86 15.46
CA ALA A 9 -2.46 7.49 14.29
C ALA A 9 -3.36 8.60 13.71
N ASN A 10 -4.67 8.36 13.63
CA ASN A 10 -5.65 9.35 13.19
C ASN A 10 -5.69 10.57 14.13
N ALA A 11 -5.66 10.35 15.45
CA ALA A 11 -5.60 11.44 16.42
C ALA A 11 -4.33 12.31 16.30
N LEU A 12 -3.24 11.72 15.80
CA LEU A 12 -1.96 12.39 15.56
C LEU A 12 -1.80 12.86 14.11
N GLN A 13 -2.79 12.63 13.24
CA GLN A 13 -2.73 12.91 11.80
C GLN A 13 -1.53 12.24 11.11
N ILE A 14 -1.22 11.00 11.52
CA ILE A 14 -0.15 10.18 10.93
C ILE A 14 -0.81 9.16 9.98
N PRO A 15 -0.43 9.14 8.69
CA PRO A 15 -0.93 8.14 7.74
C PRO A 15 -0.56 6.71 8.17
N VAL A 16 -1.47 5.77 7.97
CA VAL A 16 -1.31 4.36 8.31
C VAL A 16 -1.25 3.50 7.05
N THR A 17 -0.10 2.89 6.81
CA THR A 17 0.07 1.84 5.80
C THR A 17 -0.16 0.46 6.42
N ALA A 18 -1.07 -0.33 5.85
CA ALA A 18 -1.24 -1.75 6.17
C ALA A 18 -0.37 -2.61 5.24
N GLU A 19 0.66 -3.25 5.78
CA GLU A 19 1.55 -4.15 5.04
C GLU A 19 1.14 -5.62 5.15
N GLY A 20 1.54 -6.43 4.16
CA GLY A 20 1.30 -7.89 4.15
C GLY A 20 -0.09 -8.30 3.67
N ILE A 21 -0.75 -7.49 2.84
CA ILE A 21 -2.07 -7.81 2.28
C ILE A 21 -1.93 -8.83 1.13
N GLU A 22 -2.48 -10.02 1.32
CA GLU A 22 -2.41 -11.12 0.35
C GLU A 22 -3.79 -11.51 -0.22
N THR A 23 -4.87 -11.09 0.43
CA THR A 23 -6.25 -11.44 0.05
C THR A 23 -7.16 -10.21 0.05
N GLU A 24 -8.18 -10.22 -0.81
CA GLU A 24 -9.18 -9.14 -0.86
C GLU A 24 -9.88 -8.92 0.48
N ARG A 25 -10.17 -10.01 1.21
CA ARG A 25 -10.78 -9.93 2.54
C ARG A 25 -9.92 -9.14 3.52
N GLN A 26 -8.60 -9.34 3.52
CA GLN A 26 -7.68 -8.54 4.34
C GLN A 26 -7.75 -7.08 3.93
N ALA A 27 -7.67 -6.78 2.62
CA ALA A 27 -7.76 -5.42 2.08
C ALA A 27 -9.03 -4.70 2.54
N THR A 28 -10.19 -5.39 2.49
CA THR A 28 -11.46 -4.85 2.97
C THR A 28 -11.42 -4.53 4.46
N VAL A 29 -10.92 -5.45 5.30
CA VAL A 29 -10.89 -5.27 6.76
C VAL A 29 -10.03 -4.07 7.16
N VAL A 30 -8.83 -3.93 6.58
CA VAL A 30 -7.93 -2.82 6.94
C VAL A 30 -8.40 -1.47 6.37
N ARG A 31 -9.04 -1.46 5.19
CA ARG A 31 -9.73 -0.26 4.67
C ARG A 31 -10.81 0.21 5.63
N LEU A 32 -11.71 -0.69 6.02
CA LEU A 32 -12.80 -0.36 6.95
C LEU A 32 -12.30 0.01 8.35
N SER A 33 -11.07 -0.39 8.70
CA SER A 33 -10.44 -0.01 9.96
C SER A 33 -9.85 1.40 9.94
N GLY A 34 -9.76 2.04 8.77
CA GLY A 34 -9.25 3.40 8.60
C GLY A 34 -7.78 3.49 8.20
N CYS A 35 -7.20 2.45 7.57
CA CYS A 35 -5.86 2.55 6.97
C CYS A 35 -5.90 3.36 5.66
N ASP A 36 -4.95 4.28 5.50
CA ASP A 36 -4.83 5.17 4.34
C ASP A 36 -4.17 4.50 3.14
N GLU A 37 -3.32 3.50 3.38
CA GLU A 37 -2.54 2.85 2.33
C GLU A 37 -2.42 1.35 2.55
N LEU A 38 -2.28 0.59 1.46
CA LEU A 38 -2.21 -0.87 1.48
C LEU A 38 -0.99 -1.34 0.69
N GLN A 39 -0.26 -2.31 1.24
CA GLN A 39 0.88 -2.93 0.58
C GLN A 39 0.83 -4.45 0.76
N GLY A 40 1.10 -5.22 -0.29
CA GLY A 40 1.20 -6.67 -0.18
C GLY A 40 1.06 -7.41 -1.51
N TYR A 41 1.20 -8.74 -1.44
CA TYR A 41 1.25 -9.61 -2.62
C TYR A 41 -0.08 -9.69 -3.39
N LEU A 42 -1.18 -9.24 -2.79
CA LEU A 42 -2.44 -9.03 -3.50
C LEU A 42 -2.26 -8.03 -4.66
N PHE A 43 -1.40 -7.02 -4.48
CA PHE A 43 -1.21 -5.94 -5.45
C PHE A 43 0.02 -6.17 -6.32
N SER A 44 1.14 -6.58 -5.70
CA SER A 44 2.38 -6.84 -6.41
C SER A 44 3.34 -7.67 -5.56
N ARG A 45 4.11 -8.55 -6.21
CA ARG A 45 5.30 -9.17 -5.60
C ARG A 45 6.47 -8.18 -5.60
N PRO A 46 7.55 -8.40 -4.83
CA PRO A 46 8.72 -7.54 -4.87
C PRO A 46 9.38 -7.55 -6.26
N VAL A 47 9.33 -6.41 -6.94
CA VAL A 47 9.88 -6.18 -8.28
C VAL A 47 11.25 -5.51 -8.24
N ASN A 48 12.02 -5.61 -9.31
CA ASN A 48 13.29 -4.89 -9.43
C ASN A 48 13.07 -3.42 -9.84
N ALA A 49 14.13 -2.61 -9.85
CA ALA A 49 14.04 -1.19 -10.18
C ALA A 49 13.49 -0.92 -11.59
N GLY A 50 13.88 -1.70 -12.60
CA GLY A 50 13.40 -1.53 -13.98
C GLY A 50 11.92 -1.86 -14.12
N GLU A 51 11.46 -2.93 -13.46
CA GLU A 51 10.04 -3.29 -13.37
C GLU A 51 9.23 -2.23 -12.61
N ALA A 52 9.78 -1.68 -11.53
CA ALA A 52 9.17 -0.58 -10.78
C ALA A 52 9.02 0.68 -11.66
N THR A 53 10.05 1.05 -12.41
CA THR A 53 9.97 2.14 -13.40
C THR A 53 8.90 1.87 -14.44
N ALA A 54 8.83 0.66 -14.99
CA ALA A 54 7.79 0.29 -15.95
C ALA A 54 6.38 0.41 -15.36
N LEU A 55 6.16 -0.01 -14.11
CA LEU A 55 4.88 0.15 -13.41
C LEU A 55 4.51 1.62 -13.21
N CYS A 56 5.46 2.47 -12.81
CA CYS A 56 5.26 3.91 -12.71
C CYS A 56 4.91 4.55 -14.07
N CYS A 57 5.60 4.14 -15.13
CA CYS A 57 5.41 4.72 -16.47
C CYS A 57 4.17 4.18 -17.20
N ALA A 58 3.78 2.93 -16.95
CA ALA A 58 2.58 2.31 -17.52
C ALA A 58 1.28 2.82 -16.87
N GLY A 59 1.37 3.37 -15.65
CA GLY A 59 0.28 4.05 -14.96
C GLY A 59 -0.06 5.43 -15.55
N GLY A 60 -0.41 5.49 -16.83
CA GLY A 60 -0.99 6.69 -17.43
C GLY A 60 -2.44 6.89 -16.98
N ALA A 61 -2.74 7.99 -16.27
CA ALA A 61 -4.03 8.66 -16.06
C ALA A 61 -5.32 7.87 -15.67
N ALA A 62 -5.36 6.53 -15.72
CA ALA A 62 -6.60 5.75 -15.71
C ALA A 62 -6.87 4.98 -14.39
N ALA A 63 -5.90 4.91 -13.48
CA ALA A 63 -6.17 4.48 -12.11
C ALA A 63 -5.91 5.67 -11.18
N ARG A 64 -6.98 6.31 -10.70
CA ARG A 64 -6.95 7.36 -9.66
C ARG A 64 -6.38 6.89 -8.31
N VAL A 65 -5.79 5.70 -8.27
CA VAL A 65 -5.08 5.19 -7.11
C VAL A 65 -3.66 5.72 -7.18
N ARG A 66 -3.27 6.60 -6.25
CA ARG A 66 -1.86 6.95 -6.05
C ARG A 66 -1.12 5.67 -5.68
N ALA A 67 -0.52 5.02 -6.66
CA ALA A 67 0.34 3.88 -6.46
C ALA A 67 1.76 4.40 -6.25
N SER A 68 2.29 4.20 -5.05
CA SER A 68 3.70 4.44 -4.73
C SER A 68 4.44 3.10 -4.74
N LEU A 69 5.75 3.12 -5.02
CA LEU A 69 6.61 1.94 -4.90
C LEU A 69 7.56 2.15 -3.73
N THR A 70 7.52 1.24 -2.76
CA THR A 70 8.36 1.31 -1.56
C THR A 70 9.45 0.22 -1.61
N VAL A 71 10.68 0.59 -1.24
CA VAL A 71 11.82 -0.34 -1.18
C VAL A 71 11.66 -1.26 0.02
N ASN A 72 11.70 -2.57 -0.21
CA ASN A 72 11.91 -3.55 0.85
C ASN A 72 13.39 -3.53 1.27
N ASN A 73 13.64 -3.06 2.49
CA ASN A 73 14.96 -2.86 3.10
C ASN A 73 15.86 -4.11 3.09
N ARG A 74 15.33 -5.32 2.91
CA ARG A 74 16.13 -6.56 2.91
C ARG A 74 16.70 -6.97 1.56
N SER A 75 16.21 -6.43 0.44
CA SER A 75 16.54 -6.96 -0.90
C SER A 75 16.72 -5.93 -2.00
N GLY A 76 16.48 -4.64 -1.73
CA GLY A 76 16.52 -3.59 -2.78
C GLY A 76 15.43 -3.75 -3.84
N ARG A 77 14.40 -4.55 -3.56
CA ARG A 77 13.22 -4.75 -4.41
C ARG A 77 12.09 -3.83 -3.98
N PHE A 78 11.23 -3.44 -4.91
CA PHE A 78 10.13 -2.53 -4.69
C PHE A 78 8.81 -3.30 -4.58
N ILE A 79 7.89 -2.86 -3.73
CA ILE A 79 6.53 -3.41 -3.64
C ILE A 79 5.54 -2.27 -3.87
N MET A 80 4.44 -2.57 -4.57
CA MET A 80 3.38 -1.61 -4.83
C MET A 80 2.60 -1.31 -3.55
N GLN A 81 2.45 -0.02 -3.27
CA GLN A 81 1.65 0.54 -2.19
C GLN A 81 0.51 1.35 -2.82
N LEU A 82 -0.72 1.00 -2.48
CA LEU A 82 -1.93 1.61 -3.02
C LEU A 82 -2.57 2.52 -1.99
N ALA A 83 -2.81 3.78 -2.35
CA ALA A 83 -3.68 4.65 -1.57
C ALA A 83 -5.12 4.09 -1.52
N VAL A 84 -5.73 4.16 -0.36
CA VAL A 84 -7.16 3.92 -0.16
C VAL A 84 -7.89 5.21 -0.54
N PRO A 85 -8.84 5.18 -1.49
CA PRO A 85 -9.69 6.34 -1.74
C PRO A 85 -10.56 6.60 -0.51
N GLU A 86 -10.75 7.89 -0.17
CA GLU A 86 -11.74 8.37 0.80
C GLU A 86 -13.15 7.83 0.51
#